data_AF-A0A2P8DFA1-F1
#
_entry.id   AF-A0A2P8DFA1-F1
#
_cell.length_a   1.000
_cell.length_b   1.000
_cell.length_c   1.000
_cell.angle_alpha   90.00
_cell.angle_beta   90.00
_cell.angle_gamma   90.00
#
_symmetry.space_group_name_H-M   'P 1'
#
loop_
_entity.id
_entity.type
_entity.pdbx_description
1 polymer ?
#
loop_
_entity_poly.entity_id
_entity_poly.type
_entity_poly.pdbx_seq_one_letter_code
_entity_poly.pdbx_strand_id
1 'polypeptide(L)'
;MSRGSRGILLGATAVLAAALLTACGGQEEAEPKGPPTDRERLAGFTGLKAPENAKDLTVATAETDDERTRMKAAFGTDRKGAERFCRAANLGTYPDPEGPGEEEQEAFGVGGRSVGGSVSCRGVDPKSGDVQRDVLVVYPTKDTAEVHLIAYEVD
;
A
#
# COMPACT_ATOMS: atom_id res chain seq x y z
N MET A 1 30.42 -55.67 -30.37
CA MET A 1 31.35 -55.80 -29.21
C MET A 1 30.56 -55.31 -27.99
N SER A 2 29.81 -56.12 -27.24
CA SER A 2 30.13 -57.24 -26.34
C SER A 2 31.11 -56.92 -25.20
N ARG A 3 30.67 -57.30 -23.98
CA ARG A 3 31.29 -57.26 -22.63
C ARG A 3 31.03 -55.96 -21.85
N GLY A 4 30.60 -55.96 -20.59
CA GLY A 4 30.37 -57.00 -19.57
C GLY A 4 30.15 -56.27 -18.23
N SER A 5 29.12 -56.64 -17.44
CA SER A 5 29.20 -57.51 -16.26
C SER A 5 29.39 -56.81 -14.89
N ARG A 6 28.41 -57.08 -14.01
CA ARG A 6 28.47 -57.26 -12.53
C ARG A 6 28.67 -55.99 -11.67
N GLY A 7 28.00 -55.79 -10.54
CA GLY A 7 27.07 -56.60 -9.76
C GLY A 7 27.03 -56.10 -8.31
N ILE A 8 25.83 -56.06 -7.72
CA ILE A 8 25.44 -56.36 -6.32
C ILE A 8 26.23 -55.69 -5.17
N LEU A 9 25.54 -54.97 -4.27
CA LEU A 9 25.46 -55.32 -2.84
C LEU A 9 24.45 -54.47 -2.06
N LEU A 10 23.60 -55.19 -1.33
CA LEU A 10 22.70 -54.73 -0.28
C LEU A 10 23.44 -53.96 0.83
N GLY A 11 22.74 -52.99 1.42
CA GLY A 11 23.16 -52.33 2.66
C GLY A 11 21.99 -51.63 3.32
N ALA A 12 21.03 -52.41 3.83
CA ALA A 12 20.03 -51.90 4.76
C ALA A 12 20.74 -51.51 6.06
N THR A 13 20.65 -50.24 6.44
CA THR A 13 20.98 -49.82 7.81
C THR A 13 19.79 -49.05 8.35
N ALA A 14 18.91 -49.79 9.02
CA ALA A 14 17.95 -49.23 9.94
C ALA A 14 18.72 -48.72 11.16
N VAL A 15 18.63 -47.42 11.44
CA VAL A 15 19.00 -46.88 12.75
C VAL A 15 17.73 -46.31 13.36
N LEU A 16 17.07 -47.15 14.17
CA LEU A 16 16.18 -46.69 15.22
C LEU A 16 17.07 -46.09 16.33
N ALA A 17 16.89 -44.82 16.64
CA ALA A 17 17.28 -44.25 17.93
C ALA A 17 16.15 -43.36 18.44
N ALA A 18 15.53 -43.82 19.50
CA ALA A 18 14.39 -43.21 20.15
C ALA A 18 14.80 -42.00 21.03
N ALA A 19 13.92 -41.00 21.00
CA ALA A 19 13.50 -40.10 22.07
C ALA A 19 14.55 -39.53 23.06
N LEU A 20 14.75 -38.21 22.97
CA LEU A 20 14.94 -37.35 24.15
C LEU A 20 13.89 -36.23 24.11
N LEU A 21 13.06 -36.21 25.14
CA LEU A 21 12.12 -35.15 25.49
C LEU A 21 12.90 -33.86 25.78
N THR A 22 12.82 -32.88 24.90
CA THR A 22 12.99 -31.48 25.26
C THR A 22 11.65 -30.78 25.12
N ALA A 23 11.03 -30.49 26.26
CA ALA A 23 10.02 -29.47 26.36
C ALA A 23 10.58 -28.17 25.74
N CYS A 24 10.04 -27.75 24.61
CA CYS A 24 10.29 -26.42 24.06
C CYS A 24 8.97 -25.95 23.45
N GLY A 25 8.58 -24.74 23.84
CA GLY A 25 7.22 -24.24 23.80
C GLY A 25 6.57 -24.34 22.44
N GLY A 26 5.23 -24.35 22.48
CA GLY A 26 4.36 -24.30 21.30
C GLY A 26 4.96 -23.39 20.26
N GLN A 27 5.44 -24.00 19.18
CA GLN A 27 5.66 -23.30 17.95
C GLN A 27 4.25 -22.95 17.47
N GLU A 28 3.76 -21.79 17.88
CA GLU A 28 2.65 -21.14 17.19
C GLU A 28 3.07 -21.09 15.72
N GLU A 29 2.57 -22.03 14.93
CA GLU A 29 2.51 -21.88 13.49
C GLU A 29 1.77 -20.57 13.27
N ALA A 30 2.54 -19.52 12.97
CA ALA A 30 1.97 -18.24 12.58
C ALA A 30 1.06 -18.54 11.40
N GLU A 31 -0.26 -18.40 11.62
CA GLU A 31 -1.24 -18.57 10.56
C GLU A 31 -0.79 -17.73 9.35
N PRO A 32 -0.90 -18.26 8.12
CA PRO A 32 -0.51 -17.51 6.94
C PRO A 32 -1.27 -16.19 6.93
N LYS A 33 -0.52 -15.08 7.05
CA LYS A 33 -1.10 -13.74 6.94
C LYS A 33 -1.85 -13.69 5.61
N GLY A 34 -3.14 -13.37 5.67
CA GLY A 34 -3.97 -13.18 4.48
C GLY A 34 -3.39 -12.13 3.52
N PRO A 35 -4.00 -11.94 2.34
CA PRO A 35 -3.56 -10.90 1.42
C PRO A 35 -3.55 -9.53 2.12
N PRO A 36 -2.61 -8.64 1.74
CA PRO A 36 -2.50 -7.33 2.38
C PRO A 36 -3.78 -6.53 2.18
N THR A 37 -4.26 -5.93 3.27
CA THR A 37 -5.41 -5.02 3.25
C THR A 37 -5.09 -3.74 2.49
N ASP A 38 -6.11 -2.99 2.05
CA ASP A 38 -5.91 -1.70 1.38
C ASP A 38 -5.12 -0.71 2.24
N ARG A 39 -5.29 -0.74 3.56
CA ARG A 39 -4.50 0.07 4.49
C ARG A 39 -3.03 -0.32 4.47
N GLU A 40 -2.72 -1.61 4.42
CA GLU A 40 -1.34 -2.11 4.32
C GLU A 40 -0.74 -1.81 2.95
N ARG A 41 -1.52 -1.95 1.87
CA ARG A 41 -1.08 -1.63 0.49
C ARG A 41 -0.74 -0.15 0.34
N LEU A 42 -1.61 0.75 0.82
CA LEU A 42 -1.35 2.19 0.82
C LEU A 42 -0.05 2.52 1.56
N ALA A 43 0.11 2.00 2.78
CA ALA A 43 1.27 2.27 3.62
C ALA A 43 2.56 1.66 3.05
N GLY A 44 2.47 0.48 2.44
CA GLY A 44 3.59 -0.21 1.83
C GLY A 44 4.14 0.51 0.61
N PHE A 45 3.26 1.05 -0.24
CA PHE A 45 3.68 1.72 -1.48
C PHE A 45 4.03 3.19 -1.29
N THR A 46 3.27 3.94 -0.47
CA THR A 46 3.41 5.41 -0.38
C THR A 46 4.11 5.89 0.89
N GLY A 47 4.31 5.00 1.86
CA GLY A 47 4.74 5.37 3.22
C GLY A 47 3.67 6.13 4.03
N LEU A 48 2.48 6.42 3.46
CA LEU A 48 1.40 7.15 4.11
C LEU A 48 0.44 6.20 4.83
N LYS A 49 -0.02 6.62 6.00
CA LYS A 49 -1.00 5.86 6.79
C LYS A 49 -2.36 6.56 6.73
N ALA A 50 -3.37 5.84 6.26
CA ALA A 50 -4.76 6.31 6.38
C ALA A 50 -5.08 6.56 7.87
N PRO A 51 -5.84 7.62 8.21
CA PRO A 51 -6.24 7.86 9.58
C PRO A 51 -7.16 6.74 10.10
N GLU A 52 -7.27 6.57 11.42
CA GLU A 52 -8.07 5.48 12.02
C GLU A 52 -9.56 5.60 11.70
N ASN A 53 -10.07 6.84 11.59
CA ASN A 53 -11.45 7.15 11.22
C ASN A 53 -11.70 7.17 9.70
N ALA A 54 -10.75 6.70 8.89
CA ALA A 54 -10.94 6.57 7.44
C ALA A 54 -12.10 5.60 7.14
N LYS A 55 -13.01 6.04 6.28
CA LYS A 55 -14.16 5.27 5.82
C LYS A 55 -14.01 4.96 4.34
N ASP A 56 -14.51 3.80 3.96
CA ASP A 56 -14.59 3.39 2.54
C ASP A 56 -13.24 3.52 1.82
N LEU A 57 -12.16 3.13 2.51
CA LEU A 57 -10.81 3.14 1.94
C LEU A 57 -10.76 2.15 0.79
N THR A 58 -10.40 2.66 -0.38
CA THR A 58 -10.18 1.88 -1.60
C THR A 58 -8.77 2.11 -2.10
N VAL A 59 -8.10 1.05 -2.56
CA VAL A 59 -6.79 1.11 -3.20
C VAL A 59 -6.79 0.31 -4.50
N ALA A 60 -6.50 1.01 -5.59
CA ALA A 60 -6.28 0.42 -6.91
C ALA A 60 -4.81 0.62 -7.31
N THR A 61 -4.21 -0.43 -7.89
CA THR A 61 -2.85 -0.38 -8.43
C THR A 61 -2.91 -0.84 -9.88
N ALA A 62 -2.16 -0.15 -10.74
CA ALA A 62 -2.00 -0.49 -12.14
C ALA A 62 -0.53 -0.33 -12.51
N GLU A 63 -0.04 -1.20 -13.38
CA GLU A 63 1.23 -1.00 -14.08
C GLU A 63 0.96 -0.05 -15.25
N THR A 64 1.85 0.91 -15.45
CA THR A 64 1.85 1.79 -16.62
C THR A 64 2.62 1.16 -17.78
N ASP A 65 2.51 1.74 -18.97
CA ASP A 65 3.12 1.20 -20.20
C ASP A 65 4.66 1.07 -20.12
N ASP A 66 5.29 1.81 -19.20
CA ASP A 66 6.72 1.80 -18.89
C ASP A 66 7.08 0.92 -17.68
N GLU A 67 6.22 -0.05 -17.33
CA GLU A 67 6.39 -1.00 -16.22
C GLU A 67 6.48 -0.36 -14.83
N ARG A 68 6.12 0.93 -14.69
CA ARG A 68 6.06 1.60 -13.39
C ARG A 68 4.75 1.31 -12.69
N THR A 69 4.82 1.24 -11.36
CA THR A 69 3.61 1.09 -10.56
C THR A 69 2.94 2.45 -10.35
N ARG A 70 1.65 2.53 -10.65
CA ARG A 70 0.77 3.64 -10.27
C ARG A 70 -0.31 3.15 -9.32
N MET A 71 -0.45 3.84 -8.20
CA MET A 71 -1.50 3.63 -7.20
C MET A 71 -2.49 4.78 -7.21
N LYS A 72 -3.78 4.45 -7.13
CA LYS A 72 -4.84 5.38 -6.74
C LYS A 72 -5.46 4.92 -5.43
N ALA A 73 -5.73 5.84 -4.51
CA ALA A 73 -6.47 5.55 -3.29
C ALA A 73 -7.50 6.63 -3.01
N ALA A 74 -8.62 6.26 -2.41
CA ALA A 74 -9.64 7.20 -1.97
C ALA A 74 -10.26 6.77 -0.64
N PHE A 75 -10.58 7.74 0.23
CA PHE A 75 -11.30 7.49 1.47
C PHE A 75 -11.99 8.76 1.99
N GLY A 76 -13.07 8.57 2.76
CA GLY A 76 -13.71 9.63 3.53
C GLY A 76 -13.13 9.74 4.95
N THR A 77 -13.06 10.94 5.51
CA THR A 77 -12.63 11.18 6.90
C THR A 77 -13.22 12.51 7.43
N ASP A 78 -12.81 12.92 8.62
CA ASP A 78 -13.06 14.27 9.12
C ASP A 78 -11.96 15.25 8.68
N ARG A 79 -12.25 16.55 8.75
CA ARG A 79 -11.31 17.60 8.34
C ARG A 79 -9.93 17.47 9.02
N LYS A 80 -9.91 17.17 10.31
CA LYS A 80 -8.66 16.98 11.08
C LYS A 80 -7.88 15.75 10.62
N GLY A 81 -8.56 14.67 10.24
CA GLY A 81 -7.96 13.46 9.69
C GLY A 81 -7.26 13.74 8.36
N ALA A 82 -7.91 14.47 7.46
CA ALA A 82 -7.31 14.88 6.19
C ALA A 82 -6.13 15.84 6.38
N GLU A 83 -6.24 16.82 7.28
CA GLU A 83 -5.12 17.72 7.60
C GLU A 83 -3.91 16.98 8.17
N ARG A 84 -4.13 15.99 9.06
CA ARG A 84 -3.04 15.15 9.57
C ARG A 84 -2.42 14.30 8.47
N PHE A 85 -3.25 13.77 7.57
CA PHE A 85 -2.78 13.01 6.41
C PHE A 85 -1.88 13.88 5.50
N CYS A 86 -2.28 15.11 5.20
CA CYS A 86 -1.47 16.03 4.39
C CYS A 86 -0.22 16.56 5.08
N ARG A 87 -0.12 16.50 6.41
CA ARG A 87 1.11 16.83 7.14
C ARG A 87 2.04 15.64 7.32
N ALA A 88 1.63 14.45 6.88
CA ALA A 88 2.43 13.25 7.02
C ALA A 88 3.63 13.27 6.05
N ALA A 89 4.70 12.57 6.44
CA ALA A 89 5.82 12.17 5.60
C ALA A 89 6.30 13.21 4.55
N ASN A 90 6.53 14.45 4.98
CA ASN A 90 7.10 15.54 4.17
C ASN A 90 6.27 15.98 2.95
N LEU A 91 4.94 15.86 3.01
CA LEU A 91 4.09 16.46 1.99
C LEU A 91 4.01 17.99 2.18
N GLY A 92 4.28 18.74 1.10
CA GLY A 92 3.96 20.17 1.01
C GLY A 92 2.45 20.35 0.90
N THR A 93 1.88 21.36 1.56
CA THR A 93 0.43 21.63 1.55
C THR A 93 0.11 22.92 0.80
N TYR A 94 -0.84 22.85 -0.13
CA TYR A 94 -1.22 23.93 -1.04
C TYR A 94 -2.74 24.11 -0.98
N PRO A 95 -3.24 25.05 -0.15
CA PRO A 95 -4.66 25.35 -0.08
C PRO A 95 -5.14 26.02 -1.37
N ASP A 96 -6.31 25.60 -1.84
CA ASP A 96 -7.00 26.20 -2.97
C ASP A 96 -8.43 26.57 -2.55
N PRO A 97 -8.72 27.86 -2.27
CA PRO A 97 -10.04 28.28 -1.85
C PRO A 97 -11.08 28.23 -2.99
N GLU A 98 -10.66 28.22 -4.25
CA GLU A 98 -11.56 28.13 -5.41
C GLU A 98 -11.94 26.68 -5.71
N GLY A 99 -11.11 25.72 -5.27
CA GLY A 99 -11.30 24.29 -5.47
C GLY A 99 -10.59 23.78 -6.74
N PRO A 100 -10.50 22.45 -6.92
CA PRO A 100 -9.76 21.88 -8.04
C PRO A 100 -10.41 22.25 -9.37
N GLY A 101 -9.61 22.60 -10.36
CA GLY A 101 -10.06 22.75 -11.74
C GLY A 101 -10.54 21.44 -12.35
N GLU A 102 -11.16 21.51 -13.53
CA GLU A 102 -11.71 20.34 -14.24
C GLU A 102 -10.65 19.27 -14.52
N GLU A 103 -9.47 19.66 -15.01
CA GLU A 103 -8.36 18.73 -15.29
C GLU A 103 -7.88 17.99 -14.03
N GLU A 104 -7.76 18.69 -12.90
CA GLU A 104 -7.36 18.08 -11.63
C GLU A 104 -8.46 17.13 -11.11
N GLN A 105 -9.73 17.53 -11.23
CA GLN A 105 -10.86 16.67 -10.92
C GLN A 105 -10.85 15.38 -11.76
N GLU A 106 -10.62 15.47 -13.07
CA GLU A 106 -10.53 14.31 -13.94
C GLU A 106 -9.36 13.39 -13.56
N ALA A 107 -8.18 13.97 -13.31
CA ALA A 107 -6.99 13.20 -12.93
C ALA A 107 -7.22 12.36 -11.66
N PHE A 108 -7.84 12.96 -10.65
CA PHE A 108 -8.18 12.33 -9.37
C PHE A 108 -9.49 11.54 -9.40
N GLY A 109 -10.26 11.59 -10.49
CA GLY A 109 -11.58 10.95 -10.60
C GLY A 109 -12.64 11.59 -9.71
N VAL A 110 -12.49 12.87 -9.36
CA VAL A 110 -13.43 13.68 -8.58
C VAL A 110 -14.38 14.40 -9.53
N GLY A 111 -15.12 13.65 -10.35
CA GLY A 111 -16.01 14.24 -11.37
C GLY A 111 -17.34 14.75 -10.83
N GLY A 112 -17.89 15.77 -11.50
CA GLY A 112 -19.32 16.10 -11.49
C GLY A 112 -19.86 16.84 -10.26
N ARG A 113 -18.99 17.42 -9.42
CA ARG A 113 -19.42 18.20 -8.24
C ARG A 113 -18.59 19.48 -8.12
N SER A 114 -19.27 20.62 -7.97
CA SER A 114 -18.60 21.86 -7.56
C SER A 114 -18.19 21.73 -6.09
N VAL A 115 -16.92 21.96 -5.82
CA VAL A 115 -16.31 21.89 -4.49
C VAL A 115 -15.79 23.28 -4.14
N GLY A 116 -16.37 23.92 -3.13
CA GLY A 116 -16.08 25.31 -2.75
C GLY A 116 -14.74 25.50 -2.02
N GLY A 117 -13.75 24.67 -2.35
CA GLY A 117 -12.41 24.70 -1.78
C GLY A 117 -11.79 23.32 -1.62
N SER A 118 -10.47 23.26 -1.70
CA SER A 118 -9.67 22.05 -1.58
C SER A 118 -8.30 22.33 -0.99
N VAL A 119 -7.57 21.24 -0.71
CA VAL A 119 -6.16 21.29 -0.35
C VAL A 119 -5.46 20.21 -1.17
N SER A 120 -4.47 20.59 -1.95
CA SER A 120 -3.56 19.64 -2.59
C SER A 120 -2.33 19.47 -1.70
N CYS A 121 -1.88 18.24 -1.48
CA CYS A 121 -0.63 17.98 -0.78
C CYS A 121 0.25 17.00 -1.56
N ARG A 122 1.52 17.35 -1.72
CA ARG A 122 2.42 16.70 -2.67
C ARG A 122 3.81 16.48 -2.09
N GLY A 123 4.45 15.39 -2.47
CA GLY A 123 5.85 15.13 -2.10
C GLY A 123 6.31 13.70 -2.36
N VAL A 124 7.61 13.50 -2.31
CA VAL A 124 8.26 12.20 -2.58
C VAL A 124 8.42 11.42 -1.28
N ASP A 125 8.17 10.10 -1.29
CA ASP A 125 8.36 9.25 -0.10
C ASP A 125 9.80 9.37 0.42
N PRO A 126 10.02 9.88 1.65
CA PRO A 126 11.36 10.07 2.18
C PRO A 126 12.11 8.75 2.44
N LYS A 127 11.44 7.60 2.42
CA LYS A 127 12.10 6.30 2.68
C LYS A 127 12.63 5.64 1.42
N SER A 128 11.79 5.53 0.38
CA SER A 128 12.22 4.97 -0.91
C SER A 128 12.93 5.99 -1.77
N GLY A 129 12.57 7.27 -1.69
CA GLY A 129 13.09 8.32 -2.59
C GLY A 129 12.48 8.31 -3.99
N ASP A 130 11.77 7.24 -4.34
CA ASP A 130 11.40 6.93 -5.73
C ASP A 130 9.88 6.93 -5.93
N VAL A 131 9.07 7.40 -4.97
CA VAL A 131 7.60 7.44 -5.10
C VAL A 131 7.07 8.86 -4.92
N GLN A 132 6.62 9.47 -6.02
CA GLN A 132 5.87 10.73 -5.99
C GLN A 132 4.45 10.46 -5.51
N ARG A 133 3.94 11.36 -4.65
CA ARG A 133 2.62 11.26 -4.05
C ARG A 133 1.92 12.59 -4.23
N ASP A 134 0.78 12.57 -4.92
CA ASP A 134 -0.10 13.70 -5.09
C ASP A 134 -1.44 13.38 -4.45
N VAL A 135 -1.90 14.27 -3.58
CA VAL A 135 -3.12 14.11 -2.82
C VAL A 135 -3.99 15.32 -3.05
N LEU A 136 -5.26 15.08 -3.34
CA LEU A 136 -6.31 16.09 -3.39
C LEU A 136 -7.29 15.82 -2.25
N VAL A 137 -7.47 16.82 -1.38
CA VAL A 137 -8.47 16.82 -0.33
C VAL A 137 -9.58 17.78 -0.70
N VAL A 138 -10.80 17.27 -0.80
CA VAL A 138 -11.99 18.11 -0.99
C VAL A 138 -12.86 18.08 0.27
N TYR A 139 -13.62 19.15 0.49
CA TYR A 139 -14.47 19.31 1.67
C TYR A 139 -15.96 19.38 1.26
N PRO A 140 -16.66 18.24 1.13
CA PRO A 140 -18.08 18.23 0.77
C PRO A 140 -18.95 18.99 1.80
N THR A 141 -18.53 18.99 3.07
CA THR A 141 -19.18 19.75 4.14
C THR A 141 -18.11 20.41 5.02
N LYS A 142 -18.54 21.21 6.01
CA LYS A 142 -17.63 21.83 6.97
C LYS A 142 -16.88 20.83 7.86
N ASP A 143 -17.44 19.64 8.08
CA ASP A 143 -16.93 18.66 9.05
C ASP A 143 -16.28 17.43 8.37
N THR A 144 -16.62 17.16 7.11
CA THR A 144 -16.16 15.99 6.35
C THR A 144 -15.15 16.35 5.29
N ALA A 145 -14.23 15.42 5.02
CA ALA A 145 -13.27 15.51 3.94
C ALA A 145 -13.25 14.20 3.14
N GLU A 146 -13.07 14.32 1.83
CA GLU A 146 -12.74 13.20 0.94
C GLU A 146 -11.29 13.37 0.51
N VAL A 147 -10.50 12.32 0.64
CA VAL A 147 -9.07 12.29 0.28
C VAL A 147 -8.91 11.39 -0.93
N HIS A 148 -8.29 11.93 -1.97
CA HIS A 148 -7.95 11.21 -3.20
C HIS A 148 -6.44 11.28 -3.39
N LEU A 149 -5.80 10.14 -3.60
CA LEU A 149 -4.36 10.02 -3.76
C LEU A 149 -4.04 9.37 -5.10
N ILE A 150 -3.02 9.90 -5.74
CA ILE A 150 -2.29 9.28 -6.83
C ILE A 150 -0.84 9.17 -6.38
N ALA A 151 -0.26 7.98 -6.48
CA ALA A 151 1.17 7.79 -6.27
C ALA A 151 1.77 6.99 -7.41
N TYR A 152 3.02 7.27 -7.74
CA TYR A 152 3.72 6.62 -8.84
C TYR A 152 5.23 6.65 -8.65
N GLU A 153 5.90 5.68 -9.25
CA GLU A 153 7.36 5.60 -9.23
C GLU A 153 8.00 6.69 -10.11
N VAL A 154 9.09 7.28 -9.62
CA VAL A 154 9.89 8.32 -10.27
C VAL A 154 11.37 7.91 -10.30
N ASP A 155 12.13 8.47 -11.25
CA ASP A 155 13.56 8.20 -11.46
C ASP A 155 14.50 9.02 -10.58
#